data_AF-A0A3M1VVM5-F1
#
_entry.id   AF-A0A3M1VVM5-F1
#
_cell.length_a   1.000
_cell.length_b   1.000
_cell.length_c   1.000
_cell.angle_alpha   90.00
_cell.angle_beta   90.00
_cell.angle_gamma   90.00
#
_symmetry.space_group_name_H-M   'P 1'
#
loop_
_entity.id
_entity.type
_entity.pdbx_description
1 polymer ?
#
loop_
_entity_poly.entity_id
_entity_poly.type
_entity_poly.pdbx_seq_one_letter_code
_entity_poly.pdbx_strand_id
1 'polypeptide(L)'
;MRREIDDRTAALEAMARRFLSDAHLKPDPALVAEGWERRFIADRQRAEEVMELYRQLGYEVRAEPVRPSELEGECEQCQLVAALQFTTIYTRKKPRAE
;
A
#
# COMPACT_ATOMS: atom_id res chain seq x y z
N MET A 1 17.59 -30.10 17.22
CA MET A 1 17.29 -30.30 15.78
C MET A 1 15.87 -29.92 15.37
N ARG A 2 14.78 -30.62 15.79
CA ARG A 2 13.42 -30.27 15.34
C ARG A 2 12.95 -28.88 15.84
N ARG A 3 13.17 -28.57 17.13
CA ARG A 3 12.94 -27.23 17.72
C ARG A 3 13.71 -26.10 17.02
N GLU A 4 14.98 -26.31 16.66
CA GLU A 4 15.79 -25.28 15.98
C GLU A 4 15.32 -25.01 14.55
N ILE A 5 14.74 -26.01 13.89
CA ILE A 5 14.11 -25.85 12.57
C ILE A 5 12.78 -25.11 12.71
N ASP A 6 11.99 -25.42 13.74
CA ASP A 6 10.73 -24.73 14.04
C ASP A 6 10.97 -23.25 14.39
N ASP A 7 12.01 -22.95 15.18
CA ASP A 7 12.41 -21.57 15.53
C ASP A 7 12.88 -20.75 14.31
N ARG A 8 13.63 -21.38 13.38
CA ARG A 8 14.01 -20.74 12.11
C ARG A 8 12.82 -20.47 11.21
N THR A 9 11.86 -21.37 11.18
CA THR A 9 10.63 -21.22 10.38
C THR A 9 9.78 -20.08 10.94
N ALA A 10 9.60 -20.02 12.27
CA ALA A 10 8.89 -18.93 12.93
C ALA A 10 9.56 -17.56 12.70
N ALA A 11 10.88 -17.49 12.73
CA ALA A 11 11.61 -16.26 12.43
C ALA A 11 11.45 -15.81 10.97
N LEU A 12 11.49 -16.74 10.01
CA LEU A 12 11.25 -16.46 8.60
C LEU A 12 9.80 -16.01 8.35
N GLU A 13 8.82 -16.64 8.98
CA GLU A 13 7.41 -16.24 8.88
C GLU A 13 7.16 -14.87 9.50
N ALA A 14 7.76 -14.57 10.65
CA ALA A 14 7.68 -13.25 11.28
C ALA A 14 8.34 -12.16 10.40
N MET A 15 9.49 -12.48 9.80
CA MET A 15 10.18 -11.58 8.89
C MET A 15 9.38 -11.38 7.59
N ALA A 16 8.80 -12.45 7.03
CA ALA A 16 7.92 -12.37 5.87
C ALA A 16 6.66 -11.53 6.16
N ARG A 17 6.03 -11.70 7.34
CA ARG A 17 4.93 -10.82 7.76
C ARG A 17 5.37 -9.36 7.89
N ARG A 18 6.59 -9.11 8.36
CA ARG A 18 7.16 -7.76 8.50
C ARG A 18 7.49 -7.11 7.15
N PHE A 19 7.92 -7.88 6.15
CA PHE A 19 8.37 -7.35 4.85
C PHE A 19 7.33 -7.44 3.73
N LEU A 20 6.39 -8.38 3.80
CA LEU A 20 5.44 -8.69 2.72
C LEU A 20 3.98 -8.37 3.08
N SER A 21 3.70 -7.85 4.28
CA SER A 21 2.33 -7.45 4.62
C SER A 21 2.13 -5.94 4.45
N ASP A 22 1.03 -5.58 3.78
CA ASP A 22 0.51 -4.21 3.73
C ASP A 22 0.18 -3.63 5.13
N ALA A 23 0.30 -4.42 6.21
CA ALA A 23 -0.06 -4.05 7.57
C ALA A 23 0.78 -2.89 8.15
N HIS A 24 1.92 -2.57 7.55
CA HIS A 24 2.76 -1.45 7.97
C HIS A 24 2.41 -0.12 7.26
N LEU A 25 1.62 -0.18 6.18
CA LEU A 25 1.28 0.99 5.36
C LEU A 25 -0.14 1.44 5.72
N LYS A 26 -0.23 2.39 6.65
CA LYS A 26 -1.50 2.93 7.13
C LYS A 26 -2.15 3.82 6.06
N PRO A 27 -3.47 3.70 5.81
CA PRO A 27 -4.16 4.62 4.92
C PRO A 27 -4.19 6.04 5.49
N ASP A 28 -4.28 7.04 4.63
CA ASP A 28 -4.52 8.43 5.07
C ASP A 28 -5.91 8.54 5.72
N PRO A 29 -6.00 8.90 7.01
CA PRO A 29 -7.27 9.00 7.71
C PRO A 29 -8.24 10.03 7.08
N ALA A 30 -7.73 11.09 6.44
CA ALA A 30 -8.57 12.08 5.77
C ALA A 30 -9.27 11.46 4.54
N LEU A 31 -8.53 10.68 3.74
CA LEU A 31 -9.09 10.00 2.57
C LEU A 31 -10.10 8.92 2.98
N VAL A 32 -9.80 8.18 4.05
CA VAL A 32 -10.76 7.21 4.60
C VAL A 32 -12.06 7.89 5.03
N ALA A 33 -11.98 9.05 5.68
CA ALA A 33 -13.15 9.83 6.08
C ALA A 33 -13.99 10.32 4.89
N GLU A 34 -13.37 10.56 3.73
CA GLU A 34 -14.04 10.89 2.46
C GLU A 34 -14.60 9.65 1.71
N GLY A 35 -14.47 8.46 2.29
CA GLY A 35 -14.96 7.20 1.73
C GLY A 35 -13.99 6.54 0.73
N TRP A 36 -12.73 6.96 0.69
CA TRP A 36 -11.71 6.28 -0.10
C TRP A 36 -11.19 5.02 0.61
N GLU A 37 -11.07 3.94 -0.15
CA GLU A 37 -10.47 2.69 0.29
C GLU A 37 -9.05 2.58 -0.28
N ARG A 38 -8.05 2.45 0.59
CA ARG A 38 -6.66 2.16 0.18
C ARG A 38 -6.59 0.77 -0.45
N ARG A 39 -5.88 0.67 -1.57
CA ARG A 39 -5.58 -0.59 -2.24
C ARG A 39 -4.16 -1.04 -1.94
N PHE A 40 -3.18 -0.53 -2.69
CA PHE A 40 -1.78 -0.94 -2.60
C PHE A 40 -0.86 0.19 -3.08
N ILE A 41 0.44 0.02 -2.85
CA ILE A 41 1.48 0.90 -3.41
C ILE A 41 1.99 0.31 -4.72
N ALA A 42 2.18 1.17 -5.72
CA ALA A 42 2.75 0.80 -7.00
C ALA A 42 3.75 1.86 -7.48
N ASP A 43 4.72 1.45 -8.29
CA ASP A 43 5.50 2.38 -9.10
C ASP A 43 4.59 3.10 -10.11
N ARG A 44 5.10 4.18 -10.71
CA ARG A 44 4.35 5.03 -11.63
C ARG A 44 3.70 4.26 -12.78
N GLN A 45 4.43 3.36 -13.43
CA GLN A 45 3.92 2.67 -14.61
C GLN A 45 2.75 1.75 -14.22
N ARG A 46 2.95 0.94 -13.17
CA ARG A 46 1.92 0.02 -12.68
C ARG A 46 0.72 0.79 -12.12
N ALA A 47 0.94 1.93 -11.46
CA ALA A 47 -0.11 2.81 -10.98
C ALA A 47 -1.03 3.27 -12.13
N GLU A 48 -0.47 3.71 -13.25
CA GLU A 48 -1.24 4.15 -14.42
C GLU A 48 -2.12 3.01 -14.98
N GLU A 49 -1.55 1.81 -15.14
CA GLU A 49 -2.25 0.63 -15.63
C GLU A 49 -3.43 0.23 -14.72
N VAL A 50 -3.20 0.14 -13.40
CA VAL A 50 -4.25 -0.28 -12.45
C VAL A 50 -5.31 0.78 -12.24
N MET A 51 -4.94 2.07 -12.30
CA MET A 51 -5.91 3.15 -12.22
C MET A 51 -6.89 3.08 -13.37
N GLU A 52 -6.41 2.81 -14.59
CA GLU A 52 -7.27 2.66 -15.75
C GLU A 52 -8.20 1.44 -15.61
N LEU A 53 -7.67 0.30 -15.17
CA LEU A 53 -8.49 -0.87 -14.88
C LEU A 53 -9.61 -0.57 -13.87
N TYR A 54 -9.30 0.08 -12.75
CA TYR A 54 -10.33 0.40 -11.74
C TYR A 54 -11.37 1.40 -12.25
N ARG A 55 -10.98 2.37 -13.09
CA ARG A 55 -11.93 3.29 -13.74
C ARG A 55 -12.90 2.53 -14.64
N GLN A 56 -12.42 1.57 -15.44
CA GLN A 56 -13.25 0.73 -16.30
C GLN A 56 -14.22 -0.15 -15.51
N LEU A 57 -13.81 -0.59 -14.32
CA LEU A 57 -14.67 -1.31 -13.37
C LEU A 57 -15.69 -0.40 -12.64
N GLY A 58 -15.73 0.89 -12.96
CA GLY A 58 -16.71 1.84 -12.43
C GLY A 58 -16.32 2.50 -11.11
N TYR A 59 -15.06 2.39 -10.67
CA TYR A 59 -14.58 3.10 -9.49
C TYR A 59 -14.16 4.53 -9.83
N GLU A 60 -14.23 5.40 -8.83
CA GLU A 60 -13.37 6.58 -8.77
C GLU A 60 -12.00 6.14 -8.26
N VAL A 61 -10.93 6.71 -8.81
CA VAL A 61 -9.56 6.32 -8.48
C VAL A 61 -8.72 7.55 -8.21
N ARG A 62 -7.92 7.49 -7.15
CA ARG A 62 -7.01 8.54 -6.71
C ARG A 62 -5.64 7.92 -6.41
N ALA A 63 -4.57 8.57 -6.83
CA ALA A 63 -3.20 8.16 -6.52
C ALA A 63 -2.53 9.27 -5.72
N GLU A 64 -1.90 8.91 -4.62
CA GLU A 64 -1.17 9.83 -3.75
C GLU A 64 0.28 9.37 -3.62
N PRO A 65 1.28 10.27 -3.61
CA PRO A 65 2.64 9.90 -3.27
C PRO A 65 2.70 9.21 -1.91
N VAL A 66 3.56 8.19 -1.77
CA VAL A 66 3.76 7.53 -0.48
C VAL A 66 4.28 8.55 0.52
N ARG A 67 3.61 8.67 1.68
CA ARG A 67 4.02 9.63 2.71
C ARG A 67 5.12 9.04 3.59
N PRO A 68 6.08 9.87 4.06
CA PRO A 68 7.07 9.43 5.04
C PRO A 68 6.46 8.82 6.31
N SER A 69 5.29 9.30 6.74
CA SER A 69 4.53 8.74 7.89
C SER A 69 4.00 7.32 7.65
N GLU A 70 3.93 6.87 6.39
CA GLU A 70 3.61 5.47 6.07
C GLU A 70 4.84 4.56 6.23
N LEU A 71 6.04 5.14 6.34
CA LEU A 71 7.34 4.45 6.36
C LEU A 71 8.10 4.70 7.65
N GLU A 72 7.39 4.83 8.77
CA GLU A 72 7.97 5.00 10.09
C GLU A 72 9.01 3.91 10.37
N GLY A 73 10.25 4.31 10.69
CA GLY A 73 11.37 3.42 10.96
C GLY A 73 12.33 3.19 9.79
N GLU A 74 12.02 3.68 8.59
CA GLU A 74 12.92 3.66 7.44
C GLU A 74 13.87 4.87 7.40
N CYS A 75 14.98 4.73 6.66
CA CYS A 75 15.97 5.79 6.49
C CYS A 75 15.43 7.00 5.69
N GLU A 76 15.94 8.22 5.90
CA GLU A 76 15.48 9.42 5.18
C GLU A 76 15.55 9.27 3.65
N GLN A 77 16.65 8.70 3.14
CA GLN A 77 16.82 8.46 1.70
C GLN A 77 15.81 7.43 1.17
N CYS A 78 15.46 6.44 1.98
CA CYS A 78 14.49 5.40 1.67
C CYS A 78 13.09 6.02 1.57
N GLN A 79 12.73 6.89 2.52
CA GLN A 79 11.48 7.66 2.49
C GLN A 79 11.39 8.58 1.27
N LEU A 80 12.50 9.24 0.90
CA LEU A 80 12.56 10.10 -0.28
C LEU A 80 12.35 9.30 -1.58
N VAL A 81 13.06 8.17 -1.74
CA VAL A 81 12.89 7.29 -2.91
C VAL A 81 11.45 6.80 -2.99
N ALA A 82 10.86 6.40 -1.87
CA ALA A 82 9.48 5.94 -1.82
C ALA A 82 8.50 7.04 -2.26
N ALA A 83 8.63 8.25 -1.73
CA ALA A 83 7.78 9.38 -2.08
C ALA A 83 7.90 9.81 -3.55
N LEU A 84 9.07 9.62 -4.17
CA LEU A 84 9.33 10.02 -5.56
C LEU A 84 8.94 8.94 -6.59
N GLN A 85 9.09 7.67 -6.25
CA GLN A 85 8.98 6.56 -7.21
C GLN A 85 7.67 5.79 -7.09
N PHE A 86 7.01 5.87 -5.93
CA PHE A 86 5.85 5.05 -5.64
C PHE A 86 4.64 5.90 -5.24
N THR A 87 3.46 5.37 -5.51
CA THR A 87 2.18 5.98 -5.17
C THR A 87 1.26 4.96 -4.53
N THR A 88 0.50 5.40 -3.54
CA THR A 88 -0.58 4.64 -2.92
C THR A 88 -1.85 4.85 -3.74
N ILE A 89 -2.46 3.76 -4.20
CA ILE A 89 -3.71 3.77 -4.95
C ILE A 89 -4.90 3.69 -4.00
N TYR A 90 -5.86 4.58 -4.20
CA TYR A 90 -7.14 4.64 -3.50
C TYR A 90 -8.28 4.49 -4.50
N THR A 91 -9.35 3.82 -4.08
CA THR A 91 -10.58 3.69 -4.88
C THR A 91 -11.80 4.01 -4.04
N ARG A 92 -12.84 4.52 -4.69
CA ARG A 92 -14.16 4.66 -4.09
C ARG A 92 -15.21 4.20 -5.10
N LYS A 93 -16.28 3.56 -4.63
CA LYS A 93 -17.41 3.24 -5.52
C LYS A 93 -18.08 4.54 -5.95
N LYS A 94 -18.31 4.69 -7.26
CA LYS A 94 -19.18 5.78 -7.74
C LYS A 94 -20.55 5.61 -7.07
N PRO A 95 -21.19 6.70 -6.59
CA PRO A 95 -22.59 6.63 -6.22
C PRO A 95 -23.37 6.12 -7.43
N ARG A 96 -24.27 5.15 -7.20
CA ARG A 96 -25.16 4.69 -8.26
C ARG A 96 -25.94 5.92 -8.74
N ALA A 97 -25.87 6.23 -10.03
CA ALA A 97 -26.83 7.13 -10.64
C ALA A 97 -28.18 6.42 -10.59
N GLU A 98 -29.16 7.02 -9.90
CA GLU A 98 -30.55 6.60 -9.89
C GLU A 98 -31.24 6.91 -11.23
#